data_AF-A0A959T1T3-F1
#
_entry.id   AF-A0A959T1T3-F1
#
_cell.length_a   1.000
_cell.length_b   1.000
_cell.length_c   1.000
_cell.angle_alpha   90.00
_cell.angle_beta   90.00
_cell.angle_gamma   90.00
#
_symmetry.space_group_name_H-M   'P 1'
#
loop_
_entity.id
_entity.type
_entity.pdbx_description
1 polymer ?
#
loop_
_entity_poly.entity_id
_entity_poly.type
_entity_poly.pdbx_seq_one_letter_code
_entity_poly.pdbx_strand_id
1 'polypeptide(L)'
;MTARSSFLLALVMLTACAQTGPLTGGQENADLARRLTGGWTGDLPCADCEAVRTELSLRPDHTFEERTEYLGTGGGVFTSLGTYLFINDSTLVLEKARGQRVGYRVEGDRLRMLDQEGERITGDLADHYLLAREMDATDQRAENPVNLALVKDKMLRGVDFMASGNEPGWWSEIDLEAGITFSRMGDAGPFRTPAVEPERAQDADVMRFRATTETGTLDLQLVASECQDNMSGEPFTHHVTVTFQGGRDTVPSTYLGCGRWIAPARLHDSWGLVRFNTDTIDPGSFGKGAPYLEFQAAEGLVMGNAGCNSLTGGFTPGYRSIRFGDLAATEMWCMGDGVMDFEARFLKTLSGDRFDLSFANAELTLRHADGTELVFRRMD
;
A
#
# COMPACT_ATOMS: atom_id res chain seq x y z
N MET A 1 -30.67 -96.94 17.86
CA MET A 1 -29.77 -95.89 18.35
C MET A 1 -29.53 -94.92 17.19
N THR A 2 -30.44 -94.04 16.74
CA THR A 2 -31.15 -92.91 17.36
C THR A 2 -30.24 -91.86 18.01
N ALA A 3 -29.97 -90.77 17.27
CA ALA A 3 -29.88 -89.34 17.67
C ALA A 3 -29.05 -88.60 16.59
N ARG A 4 -29.64 -87.88 15.61
CA ARG A 4 -30.11 -86.48 15.66
C ARG A 4 -29.15 -85.55 16.41
N SER A 5 -28.49 -84.63 15.69
CA SER A 5 -28.80 -83.19 15.76
C SER A 5 -27.71 -82.32 15.09
N SER A 6 -28.19 -81.51 14.15
CA SER A 6 -27.87 -80.08 14.01
C SER A 6 -26.41 -79.67 13.86
N PHE A 7 -26.00 -79.35 12.62
CA PHE A 7 -25.10 -78.23 12.42
C PHE A 7 -25.63 -77.30 11.33
N LEU A 8 -25.73 -76.03 11.74
CA LEU A 8 -26.36 -74.90 11.07
C LEU A 8 -25.82 -74.65 9.67
N LEU A 9 -26.75 -74.42 8.74
CA LEU A 9 -26.52 -73.67 7.51
C LEU A 9 -26.31 -72.19 7.89
N ALA A 10 -25.05 -71.76 8.07
CA ALA A 10 -24.74 -70.34 8.19
C ALA A 10 -24.64 -69.74 6.78
N LEU A 11 -25.76 -69.17 6.33
CA LEU A 11 -25.87 -68.33 5.15
C LEU A 11 -24.98 -67.08 5.37
N VAL A 12 -23.79 -67.06 4.77
CA VAL A 12 -22.96 -65.84 4.72
C VAL A 12 -23.62 -64.89 3.72
N MET A 13 -24.49 -64.04 4.23
CA MET A 13 -24.95 -62.86 3.50
C MET A 13 -23.73 -61.97 3.27
N LEU A 14 -23.28 -61.90 2.02
CA LEU A 14 -22.40 -60.84 1.53
C LEU A 14 -23.17 -59.52 1.65
N THR A 15 -23.18 -58.93 2.84
CA THR A 15 -23.39 -57.49 2.97
C THR A 15 -22.17 -56.83 2.37
N ALA A 16 -22.24 -56.60 1.05
CA ALA A 16 -21.50 -55.52 0.44
C ALA A 16 -21.99 -54.24 1.12
N CYS A 17 -21.33 -53.85 2.20
CA CYS A 17 -21.29 -52.45 2.56
C CYS A 17 -20.69 -51.75 1.35
N ALA A 18 -21.55 -51.16 0.52
CA ALA A 18 -21.17 -49.99 -0.24
C ALA A 18 -20.61 -49.03 0.82
N GLN A 19 -19.28 -49.00 0.95
CA GLN A 19 -18.63 -47.89 1.58
C GLN A 19 -18.97 -46.72 0.67
N THR A 20 -20.02 -45.99 1.01
CA THR A 20 -20.07 -44.56 0.77
C THR A 20 -18.94 -43.98 1.62
N GLY A 21 -17.71 -44.20 1.14
CA GLY A 21 -16.58 -43.39 1.56
C GLY A 21 -16.98 -41.95 1.28
N PRO A 22 -16.67 -41.02 2.20
CA PRO A 22 -16.87 -39.60 1.91
C PRO A 22 -16.20 -39.31 0.56
N LEU A 23 -16.94 -38.65 -0.32
CA LEU A 23 -16.47 -38.21 -1.62
C LEU A 23 -15.07 -37.65 -1.43
N THR A 24 -14.10 -38.31 -2.06
CA THR A 24 -12.71 -37.85 -2.15
C THR A 24 -12.72 -36.56 -2.96
N GLY A 25 -13.06 -35.47 -2.29
CA GLY A 25 -13.07 -34.10 -2.78
C GLY A 25 -12.65 -33.14 -1.67
N GLY A 26 -11.92 -33.64 -0.65
CA GLY A 26 -11.52 -32.87 0.52
C GLY A 26 -10.15 -32.19 0.40
N GLN A 27 -9.23 -32.73 -0.41
CA GLN A 27 -7.90 -32.14 -0.62
C GLN A 27 -7.79 -31.33 -1.92
N GLU A 28 -8.29 -31.84 -3.05
CA GLU A 28 -8.24 -31.11 -4.33
C GLU A 28 -9.10 -29.84 -4.32
N ASN A 29 -10.27 -29.86 -3.67
CA ASN A 29 -11.08 -28.64 -3.48
C ASN A 29 -10.42 -27.62 -2.56
N ALA A 30 -9.62 -28.06 -1.58
CA ALA A 30 -8.89 -27.16 -0.67
C ALA A 30 -7.70 -26.50 -1.38
N ASP A 31 -6.99 -27.25 -2.23
CA ASP A 31 -5.90 -26.73 -3.05
C ASP A 31 -6.40 -25.78 -4.14
N LEU A 32 -7.54 -26.10 -4.75
CA LEU A 32 -8.22 -25.23 -5.72
C LEU A 32 -8.76 -23.96 -5.05
N ALA A 33 -9.42 -24.08 -3.90
CA ALA A 33 -9.87 -22.93 -3.12
C ALA A 33 -8.70 -22.02 -2.71
N ARG A 34 -7.58 -22.61 -2.26
CA ARG A 34 -6.36 -21.87 -1.93
C ARG A 34 -5.77 -21.18 -3.16
N ARG A 35 -5.74 -21.85 -4.32
CA ARG A 35 -5.22 -21.30 -5.57
C ARG A 35 -6.06 -20.14 -6.12
N LEU A 36 -7.38 -20.20 -5.92
CA LEU A 36 -8.32 -19.23 -6.49
C LEU A 36 -8.74 -18.12 -5.54
N THR A 37 -8.49 -18.28 -4.24
CA THR A 37 -8.59 -17.18 -3.28
C THR A 37 -7.75 -16.01 -3.76
N GLY A 38 -8.31 -14.81 -3.71
CA GLY A 38 -7.67 -13.59 -4.21
C GLY A 38 -8.61 -12.71 -5.03
N GLY A 39 -8.07 -11.61 -5.52
CA GLY A 39 -8.75 -10.66 -6.38
C GLY A 39 -8.72 -11.08 -7.85
N TRP A 40 -9.81 -10.81 -8.55
CA TRP A 40 -9.99 -11.03 -9.98
C TRP A 40 -10.62 -9.77 -10.56
N THR A 41 -10.11 -9.28 -11.68
CA THR A 41 -10.60 -8.04 -12.28
C THR A 41 -10.73 -8.14 -13.80
N GLY A 42 -11.73 -7.47 -14.36
CA GLY A 42 -11.93 -7.37 -15.79
C GLY A 42 -13.08 -6.44 -16.16
N ASP A 43 -13.06 -5.96 -17.40
CA ASP A 43 -14.11 -5.12 -17.97
C ASP A 43 -15.00 -6.00 -18.88
N LEU A 44 -16.16 -6.41 -18.38
CA LEU A 44 -17.08 -7.32 -19.06
C LEU A 44 -17.99 -6.57 -20.06
N PRO A 45 -18.41 -7.21 -21.17
CA PRO A 45 -19.33 -6.60 -22.12
C PRO A 45 -20.66 -6.18 -21.49
N CYS A 46 -21.14 -5.00 -21.86
CA CYS A 46 -22.38 -4.41 -21.38
C CYS A 46 -23.40 -4.23 -22.52
N ALA A 47 -24.69 -4.41 -22.23
CA ALA A 47 -25.74 -4.28 -23.24
C ALA A 47 -26.10 -2.82 -23.55
N ASP A 48 -26.04 -1.96 -22.54
CA ASP A 48 -26.51 -0.57 -22.57
C ASP A 48 -25.51 0.43 -21.98
N CYS A 49 -24.26 0.00 -21.76
CA CYS A 49 -23.16 0.81 -21.25
C CYS A 49 -21.85 0.47 -21.97
N GLU A 50 -20.76 1.18 -21.66
CA GLU A 50 -19.48 0.99 -22.34
C GLU A 50 -18.85 -0.35 -21.95
N ALA A 51 -18.80 -0.64 -20.66
CA ALA A 51 -18.42 -1.94 -20.11
C ALA A 51 -18.85 -2.02 -18.63
N VAL A 52 -18.83 -3.22 -18.09
CA VAL A 52 -19.06 -3.48 -16.68
C VAL A 52 -17.73 -3.87 -16.04
N ARG A 53 -17.10 -2.94 -15.31
CA ARG A 53 -15.88 -3.25 -14.55
C ARG A 53 -16.25 -4.10 -13.35
N THR A 54 -15.70 -5.30 -13.29
CA THR A 54 -15.99 -6.28 -12.24
C THR A 54 -14.72 -6.56 -11.45
N GLU A 55 -14.78 -6.34 -10.15
CA GLU A 55 -13.78 -6.69 -9.15
C GLU A 55 -14.36 -7.79 -8.26
N LEU A 56 -13.84 -9.01 -8.36
CA LEU A 56 -14.31 -10.18 -7.60
C LEU A 56 -13.23 -10.64 -6.62
N SER A 57 -13.55 -10.63 -5.32
CA SER A 57 -12.70 -11.13 -4.25
C SER A 57 -13.26 -12.45 -3.73
N LEU A 58 -12.51 -13.54 -3.91
CA LEU A 58 -12.86 -14.87 -3.37
C LEU A 58 -12.08 -15.10 -2.07
N ARG A 59 -12.78 -15.47 -0.99
CA ARG A 59 -12.20 -15.68 0.34
C ARG A 59 -12.10 -17.16 0.72
N PRO A 60 -11.13 -17.56 1.57
CA PRO A 60 -10.94 -18.97 1.94
C PRO A 60 -12.14 -19.62 2.66
N ASP A 61 -13.02 -18.80 3.26
CA ASP A 61 -14.21 -19.24 3.98
C ASP A 61 -15.43 -19.48 3.05
N HIS A 62 -15.20 -19.56 1.74
CA HIS A 62 -16.22 -19.73 0.70
C HIS A 62 -17.20 -18.55 0.57
N THR A 63 -16.80 -17.36 1.02
CA THR A 63 -17.52 -16.11 0.78
C THR A 63 -16.87 -15.30 -0.33
N PHE A 64 -17.65 -14.44 -0.99
CA PHE A 64 -17.10 -13.50 -1.96
C PHE A 64 -17.65 -12.09 -1.74
N GLU A 65 -16.88 -11.13 -2.22
CA GLU A 65 -17.29 -9.75 -2.42
C GLU A 65 -17.06 -9.38 -3.88
N GLU A 66 -18.10 -8.88 -4.54
CA GLU A 66 -18.04 -8.48 -5.95
C GLU A 66 -18.46 -7.03 -6.05
N ARG A 67 -17.57 -6.19 -6.59
CA ARG A 67 -17.87 -4.80 -6.91
C ARG A 67 -18.00 -4.65 -8.42
N THR A 68 -19.10 -4.04 -8.83
CA THR A 68 -19.47 -3.87 -10.24
C THR A 68 -19.71 -2.40 -10.52
N GLU A 69 -19.00 -1.85 -11.49
CA GLU A 69 -19.14 -0.47 -11.95
C GLU A 69 -19.56 -0.45 -13.42
N TYR A 70 -20.70 0.18 -13.70
CA TYR A 70 -21.18 0.38 -15.07
C TYR A 70 -20.52 1.63 -15.65
N LEU A 71 -19.64 1.44 -16.63
CA LEU A 71 -18.88 2.52 -17.28
C LEU A 71 -19.75 3.22 -18.34
N GLY A 72 -19.75 4.56 -18.33
CA GLY A 72 -20.51 5.39 -19.27
C GLY A 72 -21.52 6.34 -18.61
N THR A 73 -22.48 6.83 -19.39
CA THR A 73 -23.38 7.92 -18.95
C THR A 73 -24.54 7.38 -18.09
N GLY A 74 -24.57 7.75 -16.80
CA GLY A 74 -25.58 7.28 -15.83
C GLY A 74 -25.11 6.11 -14.96
N GLY A 75 -23.80 5.85 -14.91
CA GLY A 75 -23.19 4.71 -14.20
C GLY A 75 -23.53 4.63 -12.71
N GLY A 76 -23.40 3.42 -12.18
CA GLY A 76 -23.60 3.09 -10.77
C GLY A 76 -22.60 2.04 -10.30
N VAL A 77 -22.21 2.12 -9.04
CA VAL A 77 -21.35 1.13 -8.38
C VAL A 77 -22.22 0.28 -7.47
N PHE A 78 -22.11 -1.03 -7.62
CA PHE A 78 -22.87 -1.99 -6.85
C PHE A 78 -21.91 -2.98 -6.20
N THR A 79 -22.10 -3.22 -4.90
CA THR A 79 -21.39 -4.27 -4.19
C THR A 79 -22.35 -5.40 -3.88
N SER A 80 -21.95 -6.62 -4.25
CA SER A 80 -22.65 -7.85 -3.96
C SER A 80 -21.81 -8.70 -3.00
N LEU A 81 -22.47 -9.25 -1.99
CA LEU A 81 -21.87 -10.21 -1.06
C LEU A 81 -22.62 -11.53 -1.19
N GLY A 82 -21.91 -12.64 -0.98
CA GLY A 82 -22.52 -13.95 -0.99
C GLY A 82 -21.53 -15.07 -0.73
N THR A 83 -21.93 -16.28 -1.11
CA THR A 83 -21.12 -17.50 -0.98
C THR A 83 -20.78 -18.04 -2.35
N TYR A 84 -19.69 -18.78 -2.47
CA TYR A 84 -19.36 -19.49 -3.70
C TYR A 84 -19.05 -20.96 -3.44
N LEU A 85 -19.35 -21.78 -4.44
CA LEU A 85 -19.18 -23.23 -4.37
C LEU A 85 -18.50 -23.73 -5.64
N PHE A 86 -17.61 -24.71 -5.48
CA PHE A 86 -17.04 -25.44 -6.62
C PHE A 86 -18.00 -26.54 -7.03
N ILE A 87 -18.37 -26.56 -8.32
CA ILE A 87 -19.20 -27.64 -8.88
C ILE A 87 -18.33 -28.74 -9.52
N ASN A 88 -17.07 -28.43 -9.85
CA ASN A 88 -16.01 -29.35 -10.27
C ASN A 88 -14.64 -28.66 -10.13
N ASP A 89 -13.56 -29.36 -10.50
CA ASP A 89 -12.16 -28.92 -10.34
C ASP A 89 -11.75 -27.68 -11.17
N SER A 90 -12.66 -27.15 -11.97
CA SER A 90 -12.41 -26.01 -12.85
C SER A 90 -13.54 -24.99 -12.86
N THR A 91 -14.63 -25.20 -12.13
CA THR A 91 -15.82 -24.34 -12.22
C THR A 91 -16.35 -23.99 -10.84
N LEU A 92 -16.54 -22.69 -10.61
CA LEU A 92 -17.14 -22.14 -9.41
C LEU A 92 -18.44 -21.40 -9.74
N VAL A 93 -19.37 -21.39 -8.80
CA VAL A 93 -20.65 -20.67 -8.90
C VAL A 93 -20.76 -19.73 -7.71
N LEU A 94 -20.98 -18.44 -7.99
CA LEU A 94 -21.33 -17.43 -6.99
C LEU A 94 -22.83 -17.50 -6.73
N GLU A 95 -23.22 -17.56 -5.47
CA GLU A 95 -24.61 -17.43 -5.00
C GLU A 95 -24.80 -16.03 -4.39
N LYS A 96 -25.49 -15.17 -5.13
CA LYS A 96 -25.79 -13.78 -4.75
C LYS A 96 -27.15 -13.71 -4.04
N ALA A 97 -27.42 -12.55 -3.43
CA ALA A 97 -28.73 -12.26 -2.85
C ALA A 97 -29.87 -12.48 -3.86
N ARG A 98 -31.06 -12.84 -3.36
CA ARG A 98 -32.26 -13.14 -4.18
C ARG A 98 -32.12 -14.37 -5.11
N GLY A 99 -31.18 -15.27 -4.83
CA GLY A 99 -31.01 -16.53 -5.55
C GLY A 99 -30.38 -16.39 -6.94
N GLN A 100 -29.80 -15.21 -7.25
CA GLN A 100 -29.04 -15.02 -8.47
C GLN A 100 -27.74 -15.84 -8.42
N ARG A 101 -27.43 -16.54 -9.51
CA ARG A 101 -26.22 -17.34 -9.64
C ARG A 101 -25.37 -16.87 -10.81
N VAL A 102 -24.06 -16.87 -10.64
CA VAL A 102 -23.09 -16.54 -11.69
C VAL A 102 -22.00 -17.59 -11.71
N GLY A 103 -21.80 -18.24 -12.86
CA GLY A 103 -20.77 -19.26 -13.05
C GLY A 103 -19.46 -18.67 -13.58
N TYR A 104 -18.33 -19.17 -13.09
CA TYR A 104 -17.01 -18.91 -13.64
C TYR A 104 -16.24 -20.21 -13.86
N ARG A 105 -15.59 -20.33 -15.01
CA ARG A 105 -14.62 -21.41 -15.31
C ARG A 105 -13.20 -20.89 -15.20
N VAL A 106 -12.36 -21.66 -14.52
CA VAL A 106 -10.94 -21.39 -14.31
C VAL A 106 -10.17 -21.76 -15.56
N GLU A 107 -9.41 -20.81 -16.11
CA GLU A 107 -8.57 -20.97 -17.29
C GLU A 107 -7.18 -20.39 -17.02
N GLY A 108 -6.29 -21.19 -16.45
CA GLY A 108 -4.95 -20.74 -16.06
C GLY A 108 -5.00 -19.69 -14.94
N ASP A 109 -4.56 -18.47 -15.23
CA ASP A 109 -4.59 -17.28 -14.37
C ASP A 109 -5.81 -16.38 -14.64
N ARG A 110 -6.87 -16.91 -15.26
CA ARG A 110 -8.10 -16.18 -15.58
C ARG A 110 -9.34 -16.92 -15.10
N LEU A 111 -10.38 -16.16 -14.79
CA LEU A 111 -11.76 -16.64 -14.64
C LEU A 111 -12.57 -16.23 -15.85
N ARG A 112 -13.16 -17.19 -16.54
CA ARG A 112 -14.10 -16.96 -17.63
C ARG A 112 -15.53 -16.99 -17.11
N MET A 113 -16.29 -15.93 -17.32
CA MET A 113 -17.72 -15.92 -17.00
C MET A 113 -18.48 -16.89 -17.91
N LEU A 114 -19.39 -17.66 -17.33
CA LEU A 114 -20.26 -18.62 -18.02
C LEU A 114 -21.65 -18.01 -18.25
N ASP A 115 -22.41 -18.60 -19.16
CA ASP A 115 -23.82 -18.25 -19.35
C ASP A 115 -24.70 -18.76 -18.19
N GLN A 116 -26.02 -18.54 -18.29
CA GLN A 116 -26.97 -18.90 -17.24
C GLN A 116 -27.11 -20.42 -17.06
N GLU A 117 -26.78 -21.18 -18.10
CA GLU A 117 -26.79 -22.63 -18.15
C GLU A 117 -25.46 -23.25 -17.67
N GLY A 118 -24.42 -22.44 -17.46
CA GLY A 118 -23.09 -22.87 -17.02
C GLY A 118 -22.17 -23.30 -18.17
N GLU A 119 -22.53 -22.95 -19.41
CA GLU A 119 -21.76 -23.23 -20.61
C GLU A 119 -20.90 -22.04 -21.02
N ARG A 120 -19.96 -22.30 -21.95
CA ARG A 120 -19.07 -21.27 -22.46
C ARG A 120 -19.85 -20.32 -23.37
N ILE A 121 -19.74 -19.02 -23.09
CA ILE A 121 -20.21 -17.97 -23.98
C ILE A 121 -19.41 -18.06 -25.30
N THR A 122 -20.12 -18.09 -26.42
CA THR A 122 -19.54 -18.20 -27.77
C THR A 122 -19.82 -16.94 -28.61
N GLY A 123 -19.07 -16.75 -29.69
CA GLY A 123 -19.18 -15.59 -30.60
C GLY A 123 -18.03 -14.59 -30.47
N ASP A 124 -18.13 -13.46 -31.16
CA ASP A 124 -17.03 -12.49 -31.30
C ASP A 124 -16.61 -11.83 -29.98
N LEU A 125 -17.50 -11.80 -28.99
CA LEU A 125 -17.24 -11.25 -27.65
C LEU A 125 -16.82 -12.31 -26.64
N ALA A 126 -16.70 -13.58 -27.02
CA ALA A 126 -16.39 -14.66 -26.08
C ALA A 126 -15.14 -14.37 -25.23
N ASP A 127 -14.08 -13.83 -25.85
CA ASP A 127 -12.82 -13.52 -25.17
C ASP A 127 -12.85 -12.26 -24.29
N HIS A 128 -13.95 -11.49 -24.31
CA HIS A 128 -14.16 -10.34 -23.43
C HIS A 128 -14.78 -10.73 -22.08
N TYR A 129 -15.26 -11.97 -21.92
CA TYR A 129 -15.83 -12.47 -20.65
C TYR A 129 -14.76 -13.06 -19.74
N LEU A 130 -13.63 -12.36 -19.56
CA LEU A 130 -12.49 -12.81 -18.80
C LEU A 130 -12.18 -11.84 -17.65
N LEU A 131 -12.04 -12.38 -16.45
CA LEU A 131 -11.41 -11.71 -15.32
C LEU A 131 -9.98 -12.24 -15.19
N ALA A 132 -8.99 -11.35 -15.23
CA ALA A 132 -7.61 -11.72 -14.94
C ALA A 132 -7.42 -11.80 -13.42
N ARG A 133 -6.56 -12.72 -12.96
CA ARG A 133 -6.10 -12.69 -11.58
C ARG A 133 -5.43 -11.35 -11.34
N GLU A 134 -5.85 -10.68 -10.27
CA GLU A 134 -5.07 -9.59 -9.73
C GLU A 134 -3.73 -10.21 -9.31
N MET A 135 -2.66 -9.96 -10.08
CA MET A 135 -1.36 -10.59 -9.86
C MET A 135 -0.99 -10.43 -8.39
N ASP A 136 -0.67 -11.56 -7.75
CA ASP A 136 -0.49 -11.75 -6.31
C ASP A 136 0.10 -10.52 -5.61
N ALA A 137 -0.80 -9.71 -5.04
CA ALA A 137 -0.56 -8.87 -3.88
C ALA A 137 -0.46 -9.72 -2.60
N THR A 138 0.11 -10.92 -2.69
CA THR A 138 0.24 -11.90 -1.59
C THR A 138 1.71 -12.10 -1.21
N ASP A 139 2.38 -11.00 -0.88
CA ASP A 139 3.40 -10.96 0.20
C ASP A 139 3.40 -9.61 0.94
N GLN A 140 2.23 -8.94 1.03
CA GLN A 140 2.10 -7.66 1.77
C GLN A 140 0.85 -7.62 2.67
N ARG A 141 0.47 -8.78 3.23
CA ARG A 141 -0.34 -8.82 4.47
C ARG A 141 0.48 -9.37 5.64
N ALA A 142 1.67 -8.82 5.78
CA ALA A 142 2.18 -8.40 7.06
C ALA A 142 2.57 -6.92 6.87
N GLU A 143 1.87 -6.02 7.58
CA GLU A 143 2.31 -4.64 7.82
C GLU A 143 2.53 -3.73 6.59
N ASN A 144 1.47 -3.22 5.96
CA ASN A 144 1.61 -1.93 5.28
C ASN A 144 0.35 -1.06 5.44
N PRO A 145 0.31 -0.14 6.44
CA PRO A 145 -0.82 0.77 6.69
C PRO A 145 -0.85 1.97 5.72
N VAL A 146 -0.14 1.88 4.59
CA VAL A 146 0.08 2.96 3.62
C VAL A 146 -0.16 2.42 2.22
N ASN A 147 -1.04 3.08 1.44
CA ASN A 147 -1.14 2.84 -0.01
C ASN A 147 0.17 3.24 -0.72
N LEU A 148 1.15 2.33 -0.71
CA LEU A 148 2.51 2.53 -1.20
C LEU A 148 2.56 2.94 -2.69
N ALA A 149 1.63 2.42 -3.50
CA ALA A 149 1.53 2.80 -4.91
C ALA A 149 1.17 4.27 -5.08
N LEU A 150 0.25 4.78 -4.25
CA LEU A 150 -0.10 6.19 -4.21
C LEU A 150 1.09 7.04 -3.74
N VAL A 151 1.76 6.66 -2.66
CA VAL A 151 2.93 7.39 -2.16
C VAL A 151 4.04 7.45 -3.21
N LYS A 152 4.29 6.35 -3.92
CA LYS A 152 5.28 6.27 -4.99
C LYS A 152 4.93 7.19 -6.17
N ASP A 153 3.66 7.21 -6.62
CA ASP A 153 3.22 8.15 -7.66
C ASP A 153 3.46 9.61 -7.25
N LYS A 154 3.05 9.98 -6.04
CA LYS A 154 3.17 11.34 -5.51
C LYS A 154 4.65 11.74 -5.42
N MET A 155 5.49 10.86 -4.89
CA MET A 155 6.95 11.04 -4.81
C MET A 155 7.57 11.29 -6.20
N LEU A 156 7.23 10.48 -7.20
CA LEU A 156 7.74 10.62 -8.57
C LEU A 156 7.27 11.92 -9.25
N ARG A 157 6.12 12.46 -8.83
CA ARG A 157 5.60 13.77 -9.29
C ARG A 157 6.18 14.98 -8.54
N GLY A 158 7.07 14.77 -7.57
CA GLY A 158 7.67 15.87 -6.78
C GLY A 158 6.82 16.35 -5.61
N VAL A 159 5.77 15.62 -5.24
CA VAL A 159 4.91 15.99 -4.11
C VAL A 159 5.63 15.66 -2.80
N ASP A 160 5.84 16.67 -1.96
CA ASP A 160 6.46 16.56 -0.63
C ASP A 160 5.43 16.36 0.49
N PHE A 161 4.19 16.82 0.30
CA PHE A 161 3.11 16.63 1.25
C PHE A 161 1.78 16.42 0.54
N MET A 162 0.99 15.46 1.02
CA MET A 162 -0.36 15.21 0.53
C MET A 162 -1.37 15.24 1.67
N ALA A 163 -2.56 15.75 1.37
CA ALA A 163 -3.69 15.79 2.30
C ALA A 163 -5.03 15.63 1.61
N SER A 164 -6.00 15.14 2.35
CA SER A 164 -7.38 14.99 1.89
C SER A 164 -8.38 15.03 3.04
N GLY A 165 -9.62 15.35 2.71
CA GLY A 165 -10.77 15.20 3.61
C GLY A 165 -12.04 14.91 2.83
N ASN A 166 -13.06 14.43 3.54
CA ASN A 166 -14.24 13.81 2.95
C ASN A 166 -15.54 14.63 3.11
N GLU A 167 -15.61 15.58 4.05
CA GLU A 167 -16.86 16.31 4.36
C GLU A 167 -16.66 17.84 4.40
N PRO A 168 -16.88 18.55 3.27
CA PRO A 168 -17.04 18.03 1.90
C PRO A 168 -15.72 17.53 1.31
N GLY A 169 -15.76 16.71 0.26
CA GLY A 169 -14.56 16.11 -0.34
C GLY A 169 -13.56 17.13 -0.90
N TRP A 170 -12.28 17.00 -0.52
CA TRP A 170 -11.17 17.84 -0.98
C TRP A 170 -9.82 17.12 -0.94
N TRP A 171 -8.84 17.61 -1.70
CA TRP A 171 -7.45 17.18 -1.63
C TRP A 171 -6.48 18.35 -1.84
N SER A 172 -5.28 18.23 -1.29
CA SER A 172 -4.18 19.16 -1.51
C SER A 172 -2.84 18.43 -1.63
N GLU A 173 -1.99 18.95 -2.51
CA GLU A 173 -0.61 18.52 -2.70
C GLU A 173 0.31 19.74 -2.56
N ILE A 174 1.39 19.60 -1.79
CA ILE A 174 2.47 20.59 -1.70
C ILE A 174 3.69 20.00 -2.39
N ASP A 175 4.20 20.70 -3.39
CA ASP A 175 5.55 20.59 -3.90
C ASP A 175 6.30 21.83 -3.39
N LEU A 176 7.36 21.63 -2.59
CA LEU A 176 8.09 22.72 -1.95
C LEU A 176 8.87 23.59 -2.96
N GLU A 177 9.09 23.11 -4.18
CA GLU A 177 9.76 23.83 -5.26
C GLU A 177 8.75 24.44 -6.27
N ALA A 178 7.65 23.74 -6.58
CA ALA A 178 6.68 24.15 -7.60
C ALA A 178 5.44 24.88 -7.04
N GLY A 179 5.03 24.56 -5.81
CA GLY A 179 3.93 25.19 -5.11
C GLY A 179 2.78 24.26 -4.72
N ILE A 180 1.64 24.87 -4.37
CA ILE A 180 0.53 24.16 -3.74
C ILE A 180 -0.59 23.97 -4.76
N THR A 181 -1.12 22.76 -4.84
CA THR A 181 -2.33 22.42 -5.58
C THR A 181 -3.44 22.07 -4.59
N PHE A 182 -4.61 22.67 -4.76
CA PHE A 182 -5.79 22.43 -3.94
C PHE A 182 -7.00 22.21 -4.83
N SER A 183 -7.83 21.22 -4.52
CA SER A 183 -9.08 20.97 -5.23
C SER A 183 -10.15 20.48 -4.26
N ARG A 184 -11.39 20.84 -4.56
CA ARG A 184 -12.57 20.43 -3.81
C ARG A 184 -13.68 19.99 -4.76
N MET A 185 -14.63 19.24 -4.24
CA MET A 185 -15.76 18.74 -5.02
C MET A 185 -16.60 19.89 -5.61
N GLY A 186 -16.88 19.79 -6.90
CA GLY A 186 -17.73 20.74 -7.64
C GLY A 186 -17.00 21.94 -8.22
N ASP A 187 -15.68 22.04 -8.06
CA ASP A 187 -14.87 23.04 -8.75
C ASP A 187 -14.50 22.57 -10.16
N ALA A 188 -14.36 23.52 -11.10
CA ALA A 188 -14.04 23.23 -12.50
C ALA A 188 -12.61 22.68 -12.71
N GLY A 189 -11.74 22.83 -11.71
CA GLY A 189 -10.36 22.38 -11.74
C GLY A 189 -9.61 22.80 -10.46
N PRO A 190 -8.35 22.36 -10.31
CA PRO A 190 -7.56 22.66 -9.13
C PRO A 190 -7.11 24.13 -9.10
N PHE A 191 -7.13 24.72 -7.92
CA PHE A 191 -6.45 25.96 -7.60
C PHE A 191 -4.96 25.70 -7.40
N ARG A 192 -4.11 26.58 -7.94
CA ARG A 192 -2.65 26.44 -7.89
C ARG A 192 -1.99 27.72 -7.42
N THR A 193 -0.96 27.58 -6.61
CA THR A 193 -0.15 28.70 -6.12
C THR A 193 1.31 28.49 -6.49
N PRO A 194 2.10 29.56 -6.60
CA PRO A 194 3.56 29.44 -6.55
C PRO A 194 4.02 28.80 -5.22
N ALA A 195 5.28 28.34 -5.20
CA ALA A 195 5.94 27.92 -3.97
C ALA A 195 6.00 29.04 -2.92
N VAL A 196 5.69 28.69 -1.69
CA VAL A 196 5.70 29.59 -0.53
C VAL A 196 6.40 28.90 0.63
N GLU A 197 7.22 29.64 1.37
CA GLU A 197 7.83 29.14 2.60
C GLU A 197 6.82 29.19 3.75
N PRO A 198 6.73 28.15 4.60
CA PRO A 198 5.76 28.12 5.68
C PRO A 198 6.16 29.05 6.83
N GLU A 199 5.16 29.68 7.43
CA GLU A 199 5.25 30.30 8.74
C GLU A 199 5.21 29.19 9.80
N ARG A 200 6.18 29.16 10.72
CA ARG A 200 6.14 28.29 11.91
C ARG A 200 5.61 29.08 13.10
N ALA A 201 4.57 28.58 13.75
CA ALA A 201 4.09 29.19 14.99
C ALA A 201 5.13 28.99 16.11
N GLN A 202 5.11 29.85 17.14
CA GLN A 202 5.98 29.70 18.31
C GLN A 202 5.66 28.42 19.12
N ASP A 203 4.51 27.79 18.85
CA ASP A 203 4.15 26.44 19.30
C ASP A 203 4.69 25.40 18.30
N ALA A 204 5.51 24.47 18.80
CA ALA A 204 6.54 23.75 18.04
C ALA A 204 6.06 22.82 16.90
N ASP A 205 4.76 22.55 16.79
CA ASP A 205 4.22 21.50 15.92
C ASP A 205 3.20 22.01 14.87
N VAL A 206 3.16 23.33 14.63
CA VAL A 206 2.26 23.95 13.64
C VAL A 206 3.02 24.62 12.50
N MET A 207 2.76 24.20 11.27
CA MET A 207 3.25 24.83 10.04
C MET A 207 2.09 25.43 9.24
N ARG A 208 2.26 26.64 8.74
CA ARG A 208 1.22 27.36 8.00
C ARG A 208 1.74 27.86 6.66
N PHE A 209 1.11 27.42 5.57
CA PHE A 209 1.40 27.88 4.23
C PHE A 209 0.31 28.87 3.80
N ARG A 210 0.68 30.13 3.56
CA ARG A 210 -0.26 31.15 3.07
C ARG A 210 0.14 31.59 1.68
N ALA A 211 -0.81 31.53 0.76
CA ALA A 211 -0.63 31.97 -0.61
C ALA A 211 -1.81 32.82 -1.06
N THR A 212 -1.52 33.88 -1.82
CA THR A 212 -2.52 34.75 -2.43
C THR A 212 -2.17 34.90 -3.90
N THR A 213 -3.16 34.69 -4.76
CA THR A 213 -3.06 34.81 -6.21
C THR A 213 -4.17 35.73 -6.71
N GLU A 214 -4.18 36.03 -8.00
CA GLU A 214 -5.27 36.81 -8.63
C GLU A 214 -6.63 36.10 -8.53
N THR A 215 -6.65 34.78 -8.42
CA THR A 215 -7.88 33.96 -8.49
C THR A 215 -8.37 33.49 -7.12
N GLY A 216 -7.62 33.74 -6.04
CA GLY A 216 -8.01 33.38 -4.68
C GLY A 216 -6.88 33.37 -3.66
N THR A 217 -7.27 33.13 -2.40
CA THR A 217 -6.38 32.97 -1.25
C THR A 217 -6.49 31.56 -0.69
N LEU A 218 -5.35 31.01 -0.29
CA LEU A 218 -5.23 29.69 0.33
C LEU A 218 -4.39 29.81 1.59
N ASP A 219 -4.91 29.26 2.68
CA ASP A 219 -4.22 29.14 3.96
C ASP A 219 -4.30 27.68 4.42
N LEU A 220 -3.16 27.01 4.47
CA LEU A 220 -3.03 25.60 4.79
C LEU A 220 -2.28 25.46 6.11
N GLN A 221 -2.95 24.98 7.15
CA GLN A 221 -2.37 24.74 8.47
C GLN A 221 -2.18 23.25 8.69
N LEU A 222 -0.94 22.85 8.96
CA LEU A 222 -0.52 21.48 9.27
C LEU A 222 -0.17 21.41 10.75
N VAL A 223 -0.87 20.56 11.50
CA VAL A 223 -0.60 20.30 12.93
C VAL A 223 -0.14 18.86 13.07
N ALA A 224 1.05 18.63 13.63
CA ALA A 224 1.55 17.27 13.84
C ALA A 224 0.75 16.58 14.96
N SER A 225 -0.14 15.68 14.58
CA SER A 225 -0.93 14.86 15.49
C SER A 225 -1.49 13.65 14.73
N GLU A 226 -1.65 12.53 15.43
CA GLU A 226 -2.28 11.35 14.86
C GLU A 226 -3.69 11.69 14.36
N CYS A 227 -3.93 11.44 13.08
CA CYS A 227 -5.20 11.69 12.41
C CYS A 227 -5.68 10.35 11.83
N GLN A 228 -6.85 9.88 12.25
CA GLN A 228 -7.49 8.72 11.65
C GLN A 228 -8.59 9.21 10.73
N ASP A 229 -8.50 8.83 9.45
CA ASP A 229 -9.61 8.99 8.54
C ASP A 229 -10.70 7.95 8.87
N ASN A 230 -11.92 8.44 9.05
CA ASN A 230 -13.11 7.62 9.37
C ASN A 230 -13.45 6.61 8.26
N MET A 231 -12.84 6.71 7.08
CA MET A 231 -13.12 5.87 5.91
C MET A 231 -12.03 4.84 5.59
N SER A 232 -10.74 5.16 5.77
CA SER A 232 -9.61 4.30 5.34
C SER A 232 -8.86 3.60 6.47
N GLY A 233 -8.96 4.08 7.72
CA GLY A 233 -8.21 3.53 8.84
C GLY A 233 -6.69 3.69 8.74
N GLU A 234 -6.17 4.43 7.74
CA GLU A 234 -4.74 4.72 7.62
C GLU A 234 -4.33 5.77 8.67
N PRO A 235 -3.21 5.55 9.40
CA PRO A 235 -2.67 6.55 10.30
C PRO A 235 -2.04 7.69 9.49
N PHE A 236 -2.56 8.89 9.63
CA PHE A 236 -1.91 10.11 9.15
C PHE A 236 -1.18 10.80 10.29
N THR A 237 -0.11 11.51 9.95
CA THR A 237 0.75 12.17 10.94
C THR A 237 0.36 13.62 11.21
N HIS A 238 -0.56 14.18 10.42
CA HIS A 238 -0.95 15.57 10.52
C HIS A 238 -2.47 15.76 10.38
N HIS A 239 -3.03 16.58 11.27
CA HIS A 239 -4.31 17.24 11.03
C HIS A 239 -4.08 18.43 10.09
N VAL A 240 -4.97 18.57 9.11
CA VAL A 240 -4.90 19.63 8.10
C VAL A 240 -6.16 20.46 8.12
N THR A 241 -5.98 21.77 8.28
CA THR A 241 -7.03 22.76 8.13
C THR A 241 -6.72 23.59 6.90
N VAL A 242 -7.66 23.66 5.96
CA VAL A 242 -7.55 24.51 4.78
C VAL A 242 -8.59 25.62 4.87
N THR A 243 -8.16 26.88 4.81
CA THR A 243 -9.05 28.01 4.57
C THR A 243 -8.82 28.52 3.16
N PHE A 244 -9.86 28.47 2.33
CA PHE A 244 -9.78 28.84 0.92
C PHE A 244 -10.85 29.87 0.56
N GLN A 245 -10.49 30.89 -0.20
CA GLN A 245 -11.42 31.82 -0.82
C GLN A 245 -11.05 32.02 -2.28
N GLY A 246 -11.84 31.48 -3.20
CA GLY A 246 -11.62 31.63 -4.63
C GLY A 246 -12.72 30.98 -5.46
N GLY A 247 -12.68 31.22 -6.78
CA GLY A 247 -13.67 30.70 -7.72
C GLY A 247 -15.09 31.19 -7.43
N ARG A 248 -15.95 30.30 -6.92
CA ARG A 248 -17.37 30.57 -6.59
C ARG A 248 -17.59 31.15 -5.19
N ASP A 249 -16.55 31.26 -4.39
CA ASP A 249 -16.65 31.66 -2.99
C ASP A 249 -16.76 33.18 -2.84
N THR A 250 -17.79 33.63 -2.14
CA THR A 250 -17.93 35.04 -1.73
C THR A 250 -17.30 35.31 -0.36
N VAL A 251 -17.09 34.26 0.44
CA VAL A 251 -16.44 34.28 1.77
C VAL A 251 -15.51 33.06 1.90
N PRO A 252 -14.49 33.10 2.77
CA PRO A 252 -13.60 31.96 2.99
C PRO A 252 -14.34 30.71 3.51
N SER A 253 -14.10 29.58 2.85
CA SER A 253 -14.56 28.26 3.26
C SER A 253 -13.45 27.53 4.01
N THR A 254 -13.80 26.76 5.05
CA THR A 254 -12.84 25.95 5.82
C THR A 254 -13.09 24.47 5.61
N TYR A 255 -12.01 23.72 5.41
CA TYR A 255 -11.99 22.28 5.20
C TYR A 255 -11.07 21.62 6.22
N LEU A 256 -11.48 20.45 6.69
CA LEU A 256 -10.74 19.65 7.66
C LEU A 256 -10.38 18.30 7.04
N GLY A 257 -9.24 17.75 7.43
CA GLY A 257 -8.79 16.44 6.95
C GLY A 257 -7.44 16.05 7.53
N CYS A 258 -6.84 15.05 6.91
CA CYS A 258 -5.59 14.47 7.35
C CYS A 258 -4.53 14.57 6.24
N GLY A 259 -3.26 14.58 6.62
CA GLY A 259 -2.15 14.62 5.67
C GLY A 259 -0.88 13.99 6.18
N ARG A 260 0.07 13.80 5.27
CA ARG A 260 1.40 13.25 5.56
C ARG A 260 2.46 13.81 4.63
N TRP A 261 3.68 13.87 5.15
CA TRP A 261 4.88 14.12 4.36
C TRP A 261 5.24 12.89 3.52
N ILE A 262 5.88 13.15 2.39
CA ILE A 262 6.41 12.18 1.46
C ILE A 262 7.91 12.47 1.35
N ALA A 263 8.72 11.42 1.39
CA ALA A 263 10.15 11.58 1.21
C ALA A 263 10.44 11.98 -0.25
N PRO A 264 11.42 12.87 -0.50
CA PRO A 264 11.74 13.28 -1.86
C PRO A 264 12.27 12.10 -2.67
N ALA A 265 11.91 12.00 -3.96
CA ALA A 265 12.34 10.91 -4.83
C ALA A 265 13.88 10.76 -4.88
N ARG A 266 14.60 11.88 -4.76
CA ARG A 266 16.06 11.91 -4.74
C ARG A 266 16.67 11.17 -3.55
N LEU A 267 15.91 10.95 -2.47
CA LEU A 267 16.39 10.17 -1.32
C LEU A 267 16.44 8.67 -1.63
N HIS A 268 15.59 8.16 -2.53
CA HIS A 268 15.47 6.73 -2.87
C HIS A 268 16.69 6.22 -3.64
N ASP A 269 17.77 5.97 -2.90
CA ASP A 269 19.07 5.61 -3.44
C ASP A 269 19.98 5.02 -2.35
N SER A 270 21.16 4.57 -2.77
CA SER A 270 22.26 4.15 -1.89
C SER A 270 23.24 5.30 -1.65
N TRP A 271 23.51 5.59 -0.39
CA TRP A 271 24.29 6.75 0.06
C TRP A 271 25.47 6.30 0.92
N GLY A 272 26.69 6.38 0.38
CA GLY A 272 27.92 6.04 1.08
C GLY A 272 28.44 7.22 1.91
N LEU A 273 28.73 6.98 3.18
CA LEU A 273 29.20 7.99 4.12
C LEU A 273 30.62 8.45 3.73
N VAL A 274 30.77 9.75 3.49
CA VAL A 274 32.07 10.38 3.17
C VAL A 274 32.62 11.19 4.33
N ARG A 275 31.75 11.70 5.20
CA ARG A 275 32.14 12.52 6.36
C ARG A 275 31.17 12.35 7.52
N PHE A 276 31.71 12.20 8.72
CA PHE A 276 30.97 12.26 9.99
C PHE A 276 31.58 13.38 10.84
N ASN A 277 30.85 14.48 10.99
CA ASN A 277 31.33 15.72 11.60
C ASN A 277 32.58 16.22 10.86
N THR A 278 33.72 16.26 11.55
CA THR A 278 35.01 16.63 10.99
C THR A 278 35.79 15.44 10.44
N ASP A 279 35.35 14.21 10.74
CA ASP A 279 36.06 12.98 10.40
C ASP A 279 35.75 12.60 8.96
N THR A 280 36.79 12.52 8.11
CA THR A 280 36.66 11.99 6.74
C THR A 280 36.70 10.47 6.79
N ILE A 281 35.79 9.83 6.09
CA ILE A 281 35.67 8.37 6.08
C ILE A 281 36.57 7.79 4.98
N ASP A 282 37.52 6.95 5.37
CA ASP A 282 38.31 6.13 4.44
C ASP A 282 37.65 4.75 4.30
N PRO A 283 37.12 4.37 3.12
CA PRO A 283 36.54 3.05 2.89
C PRO A 283 37.46 1.89 3.25
N GLY A 284 38.79 2.07 3.15
CA GLY A 284 39.79 1.06 3.51
C GLY A 284 39.89 0.76 5.00
N SER A 285 39.36 1.65 5.85
CA SER A 285 39.33 1.46 7.31
C SER A 285 38.29 0.42 7.76
N PHE A 286 37.43 -0.04 6.85
CA PHE A 286 36.32 -0.93 7.15
C PHE A 286 36.41 -2.20 6.32
N GLY A 287 36.27 -3.38 6.95
CA GLY A 287 36.39 -4.67 6.29
C GLY A 287 35.33 -4.93 5.19
N LYS A 288 34.26 -4.14 5.15
CA LYS A 288 33.16 -4.23 4.16
C LYS A 288 32.99 -2.95 3.33
N GLY A 289 34.01 -2.08 3.30
CA GLY A 289 33.91 -0.76 2.69
C GLY A 289 33.22 0.26 3.59
N ALA A 290 33.12 1.51 3.12
CA ALA A 290 32.57 2.61 3.89
C ALA A 290 31.14 2.32 4.37
N PRO A 291 30.75 2.80 5.57
CA PRO A 291 29.36 2.81 6.01
C PRO A 291 28.45 3.43 4.95
N TYR A 292 27.26 2.88 4.74
CA TYR A 292 26.27 3.42 3.82
C TYR A 292 24.84 3.25 4.34
N LEU A 293 23.94 4.06 3.80
CA LEU A 293 22.49 3.98 4.00
C LEU A 293 21.81 3.86 2.64
N GLU A 294 20.94 2.88 2.51
CA GLU A 294 20.05 2.66 1.37
C GLU A 294 18.62 2.98 1.80
N PHE A 295 18.00 3.95 1.14
CA PHE A 295 16.65 4.39 1.47
C PHE A 295 15.63 3.84 0.49
N GLN A 296 14.66 3.10 1.00
CA GLN A 296 13.42 2.78 0.31
C GLN A 296 12.39 3.87 0.64
N ALA A 297 12.52 5.00 -0.08
CA ALA A 297 11.87 6.25 0.33
C ALA A 297 10.32 6.24 0.31
N ALA A 298 9.69 5.45 -0.56
CA ALA A 298 8.23 5.35 -0.60
C ALA A 298 7.71 4.50 0.57
N GLU A 299 8.48 3.49 0.96
CA GLU A 299 8.22 2.54 2.03
C GLU A 299 8.55 3.11 3.41
N GLY A 300 9.36 4.17 3.49
CA GLY A 300 9.86 4.72 4.75
C GLY A 300 10.84 3.77 5.44
N LEU A 301 11.57 2.95 4.68
CA LEU A 301 12.53 1.99 5.22
C LEU A 301 13.96 2.42 4.89
N VAL A 302 14.88 2.16 5.81
CA VAL A 302 16.31 2.34 5.64
C VAL A 302 17.04 1.04 5.95
N MET A 303 18.00 0.71 5.12
CA MET A 303 18.92 -0.42 5.29
C MET A 303 20.35 0.09 5.11
N GLY A 304 21.34 -0.69 5.50
CA GLY A 304 22.73 -0.31 5.23
C GLY A 304 23.73 -1.03 6.09
N ASN A 305 24.91 -0.44 6.25
CA ASN A 305 25.90 -0.89 7.21
C ASN A 305 26.48 0.28 8.01
N ALA A 306 26.83 0.00 9.26
CA ALA A 306 27.52 0.93 10.16
C ALA A 306 29.04 0.64 10.20
N GLY A 307 29.60 0.15 9.08
CA GLY A 307 31.00 -0.26 8.96
C GLY A 307 31.23 -1.75 9.26
N CYS A 308 30.86 -2.22 10.47
CA CYS A 308 30.97 -3.64 10.84
C CYS A 308 29.66 -4.41 10.60
N ASN A 309 28.58 -3.89 11.19
CA ASN A 309 27.27 -4.52 11.22
C ASN A 309 26.31 -3.94 10.19
N SER A 310 25.40 -4.78 9.73
CA SER A 310 24.27 -4.32 8.92
C SER A 310 23.24 -3.66 9.83
N LEU A 311 22.63 -2.58 9.36
CA LEU A 311 21.56 -1.86 10.02
C LEU A 311 20.28 -1.91 9.20
N THR A 312 19.14 -1.93 9.87
CA THR A 312 17.81 -1.81 9.27
C THR A 312 16.89 -1.02 10.19
N GLY A 313 15.89 -0.34 9.62
CA GLY A 313 14.87 0.32 10.40
C GLY A 313 13.91 1.15 9.55
N GLY A 314 13.01 1.85 10.22
CA GLY A 314 12.08 2.78 9.58
C GLY A 314 12.54 4.23 9.69
N PHE A 315 11.98 5.09 8.86
CA PHE A 315 12.08 6.53 9.02
C PHE A 315 10.79 7.23 8.58
N THR A 316 10.51 8.38 9.16
CA THR A 316 9.34 9.20 8.85
C THR A 316 9.81 10.53 8.23
N PRO A 317 9.34 10.87 7.01
CA PRO A 317 9.63 12.17 6.42
C PRO A 317 8.90 13.30 7.15
N GLY A 318 9.48 14.49 7.09
CA GLY A 318 8.92 15.75 7.59
C GLY A 318 9.33 16.91 6.68
N TYR A 319 8.92 18.14 7.01
CA TYR A 319 9.35 19.32 6.25
C TYR A 319 10.88 19.44 6.23
N ARG A 320 11.46 19.24 5.02
CA ARG A 320 12.90 19.22 4.75
C ARG A 320 13.71 18.44 5.79
N SER A 321 13.14 17.33 6.29
CA SER A 321 13.72 16.55 7.37
C SER A 321 13.30 15.10 7.32
N ILE A 322 14.07 14.23 7.95
CA ILE A 322 13.67 12.86 8.26
C ILE A 322 13.85 12.59 9.75
N ARG A 323 13.06 11.68 10.31
CA ARG A 323 13.27 11.14 11.65
C ARG A 323 13.42 9.64 11.53
N PHE A 324 14.54 9.09 11.95
CA PHE A 324 14.70 7.64 12.04
C PHE A 324 13.90 7.11 13.23
N GLY A 325 13.30 5.93 13.05
CA GLY A 325 12.75 5.16 14.17
C GLY A 325 13.86 4.44 14.93
N ASP A 326 13.46 3.42 15.68
CA ASP A 326 14.41 2.49 16.28
C ASP A 326 15.13 1.71 15.16
N LEU A 327 16.46 1.71 15.21
CA LEU A 327 17.29 0.98 14.24
C LEU A 327 17.77 -0.33 14.86
N ALA A 328 17.59 -1.42 14.12
CA ALA A 328 18.15 -2.72 14.46
C ALA A 328 19.53 -2.87 13.79
N ALA A 329 20.47 -3.47 14.51
CA ALA A 329 21.79 -3.81 13.99
C ALA A 329 22.17 -5.25 14.37
N THR A 330 22.97 -5.90 13.53
CA THR A 330 23.58 -7.20 13.89
C THR A 330 24.69 -7.02 14.92
N GLU A 331 25.08 -8.08 15.64
CA GLU A 331 26.16 -8.04 16.64
C GLU A 331 27.36 -8.91 16.21
N MET A 332 28.01 -8.57 15.10
CA MET A 332 29.29 -9.18 14.70
C MET A 332 30.46 -8.43 15.35
N TRP A 333 31.51 -9.19 15.67
CA TRP A 333 32.80 -8.63 16.06
C TRP A 333 33.68 -8.44 14.81
N CYS A 334 34.07 -7.20 14.53
CA CYS A 334 35.03 -6.90 13.47
C CYS A 334 36.41 -6.59 14.05
N MET A 335 37.45 -7.10 13.40
CA MET A 335 38.83 -6.74 13.70
C MET A 335 39.20 -5.44 12.97
N GLY A 336 39.65 -4.44 13.72
CA GLY A 336 40.05 -3.13 13.20
C GLY A 336 40.06 -2.09 14.32
N ASP A 337 41.06 -1.21 14.33
CA ASP A 337 41.18 -0.20 15.38
C ASP A 337 40.05 0.84 15.25
N GLY A 338 39.33 1.10 16.34
CA GLY A 338 38.22 2.07 16.38
C GLY A 338 36.95 1.73 15.58
N VAL A 339 36.87 0.58 14.89
CA VAL A 339 35.70 0.23 14.03
C VAL A 339 34.43 0.04 14.85
N MET A 340 34.51 -0.66 15.98
CA MET A 340 33.36 -0.87 16.87
C MET A 340 32.92 0.42 17.58
N ASP A 341 33.88 1.27 17.97
CA ASP A 341 33.59 2.56 18.60
C ASP A 341 32.90 3.53 17.62
N PHE A 342 33.34 3.49 16.35
CA PHE A 342 32.70 4.22 15.26
C PHE A 342 31.25 3.75 15.08
N GLU A 343 31.04 2.44 14.99
CA GLU A 343 29.71 1.85 14.81
C GLU A 343 28.75 2.28 15.91
N ALA A 344 29.16 2.13 17.18
CA ALA A 344 28.33 2.49 18.33
C ALA A 344 27.95 3.97 18.32
N ARG A 345 28.89 4.86 17.95
CA ARG A 345 28.61 6.29 17.77
C ARG A 345 27.64 6.54 16.62
N PHE A 346 27.86 5.91 15.48
CA PHE A 346 27.06 6.12 14.27
C PHE A 346 25.62 5.66 14.47
N LEU A 347 25.40 4.46 15.01
CA LEU A 347 24.05 3.97 15.32
C LEU A 347 23.34 4.83 16.37
N LYS A 348 24.06 5.24 17.41
CA LYS A 348 23.51 6.14 18.44
C LYS A 348 23.08 7.48 17.87
N THR A 349 23.86 8.05 16.95
CA THR A 349 23.52 9.30 16.28
C THR A 349 22.27 9.14 15.43
N LEU A 350 22.12 8.03 14.70
CA LEU A 350 20.98 7.84 13.81
C LEU A 350 19.67 7.53 14.55
N SER A 351 19.70 6.81 15.68
CA SER A 351 18.49 6.27 16.30
C SER A 351 17.62 7.33 16.98
N GLY A 352 16.35 7.44 16.55
CA GLY A 352 15.29 8.22 17.23
C GLY A 352 15.28 9.73 16.98
N ASP A 353 16.32 10.27 16.33
CA ASP A 353 16.51 11.71 16.19
C ASP A 353 16.04 12.28 14.84
N ARG A 354 15.71 13.57 14.84
CA ARG A 354 15.30 14.34 13.65
C ARG A 354 16.53 14.95 12.98
N PHE A 355 16.68 14.72 11.69
CA PHE A 355 17.72 15.31 10.85
C PHE A 355 17.11 16.26 9.83
N ASP A 356 17.66 17.46 9.73
CA ASP A 356 17.45 18.33 8.57
C ASP A 356 18.11 17.70 7.35
N LEU A 357 17.38 17.69 6.23
CA LEU A 357 17.75 17.04 4.98
C LEU A 357 18.16 18.09 3.96
N SER A 358 19.32 17.91 3.32
CA SER A 358 19.73 18.75 2.19
C SER A 358 20.49 17.97 1.13
N PHE A 359 20.33 18.38 -0.12
CA PHE A 359 20.97 17.77 -1.29
C PHE A 359 21.76 18.83 -2.05
N ALA A 360 23.05 18.59 -2.27
CA ALA A 360 23.91 19.46 -3.07
C ALA A 360 25.01 18.64 -3.74
N ASN A 361 25.32 18.91 -5.02
CA ASN A 361 26.46 18.29 -5.73
C ASN A 361 26.51 16.74 -5.66
N ALA A 362 25.35 16.07 -5.76
CA ALA A 362 25.22 14.61 -5.59
C ALA A 362 25.61 14.09 -4.19
N GLU A 363 25.63 14.98 -3.21
CA GLU A 363 25.80 14.67 -1.80
C GLU A 363 24.49 14.88 -1.04
N LEU A 364 24.24 13.99 -0.09
CA LEU A 364 23.18 14.05 0.90
C LEU A 364 23.81 14.49 2.21
N THR A 365 23.30 15.56 2.81
CA THR A 365 23.70 15.99 4.15
C THR A 365 22.54 15.86 5.11
N LEU A 366 22.78 15.11 6.19
CA LEU A 366 21.88 14.99 7.35
C LEU A 366 22.47 15.80 8.49
N ARG A 367 21.73 16.79 8.99
CA ARG A 367 22.17 17.63 10.11
C ARG A 367 21.26 17.47 11.31
N HIS A 368 21.83 17.12 12.44
CA HIS A 368 21.12 17.02 13.71
C HIS A 368 21.08 18.38 14.43
N ALA A 369 20.13 18.55 15.35
CA ALA A 369 19.96 19.78 16.11
C ALA A 369 21.13 20.08 17.07
N ASP A 370 21.89 19.06 17.50
CA ASP A 370 23.07 19.23 18.35
C ASP A 370 24.32 19.71 17.58
N GLY A 371 24.21 19.89 16.26
CA GLY A 371 25.31 20.28 15.39
C GLY A 371 26.03 19.12 14.71
N THR A 372 25.62 17.87 14.96
CA THR A 372 26.15 16.70 14.26
C THR A 372 25.80 16.76 12.77
N GLU A 373 26.79 16.52 11.91
CA GLU A 373 26.64 16.52 10.45
C GLU A 373 27.13 15.20 9.87
N LEU A 374 26.28 14.55 9.06
CA LEU A 374 26.64 13.38 8.28
C LEU A 374 26.53 13.74 6.81
N VAL A 375 27.61 13.55 6.06
CA VAL A 375 27.62 13.77 4.61
C VAL A 375 27.87 12.46 3.90
N PHE A 376 26.99 12.19 2.95
CA PHE A 376 27.00 11.00 2.12
C PHE A 376 27.11 11.40 0.65
N ARG A 377 27.65 10.49 -0.15
CA ARG A 377 27.66 10.58 -1.60
C ARG A 377 26.86 9.43 -2.18
N ARG A 378 26.11 9.70 -3.24
CA ARG A 378 25.39 8.63 -3.95
C ARG A 378 26.38 7.56 -4.43
N MET A 379 26.03 6.30 -4.23
CA MET A 379 26.76 5.14 -4.73
C MET A 379 26.24 4.80 -6.12
N ASP A 380 27.15 4.61 -7.08
CA ASP A 380 26.81 4.31 -8.48
C ASP A 380 26.56 2.82 -8.74
#